data_AF-A0A9E2BAF6-F1
#
_entry.id   AF-A0A9E2BAF6-F1
#
_cell.length_a   1.000
_cell.length_b   1.000
_cell.length_c   1.000
_cell.angle_alpha   90.00
_cell.angle_beta   90.00
_cell.angle_gamma   90.00
#
_symmetry.space_group_name_H-M   'P 1'
#
loop_
_entity.id
_entity.type
_entity.pdbx_description
1 polymer ?
#
loop_
_entity_poly.entity_id
_entity_poly.type
_entity_poly.pdbx_seq_one_letter_code
_entity_poly.pdbx_strand_id
1 'polypeptide(L)'
;GQTVGSAYAKKVAVDAASVPGLTVSAQNNIELEIADFVDTGGDATYELVINGQTILNNGAVGGATITSAQIADAINGQSDVTGVTAALSGTDLRLSSTDGRDIIIGETSTGTTIAGGVTAGTGGDTTLNGVTYRDGIIGAAADAADGFTTTATVVNGGTLTFSATENILIATDGTNFGLGAADVTIALDTTTLTSVDVLTVADANDAIQRIDSALTSVSGLRSTFGAIQNRFESTIANLTAISENLSASRSRIQDADFAAETAALTRAQILQQAGVAILAQANAAPQTALALLQ
;
A
#
# COMPACT_ATOMS: atom_id res chain seq x y z
N GLY A 1 -7.01 26.41 2.44
CA GLY A 1 -7.40 25.04 2.07
C GLY A 1 -7.03 23.93 3.06
N GLN A 2 -6.23 24.12 4.10
CA GLN A 2 -5.83 23.01 4.99
C GLN A 2 -6.68 22.95 6.27
N THR A 3 -8.01 22.96 6.14
CA THR A 3 -8.87 22.88 7.33
C THR A 3 -8.86 21.47 7.92
N VAL A 4 -9.30 21.33 9.17
CA VAL A 4 -9.38 20.01 9.86
C VAL A 4 -10.29 19.03 9.11
N GLY A 5 -11.26 19.52 8.33
CA GLY A 5 -12.15 18.71 7.51
C GLY A 5 -11.57 18.25 6.17
N SER A 6 -10.46 18.86 5.73
CA SER A 6 -9.85 18.57 4.42
C SER A 6 -9.25 17.18 4.34
N ALA A 7 -9.24 16.60 3.13
CA ALA A 7 -8.53 15.36 2.85
C ALA A 7 -7.03 15.51 3.13
N TYR A 8 -6.45 16.70 2.92
CA TYR A 8 -5.07 17.00 3.31
C TYR A 8 -4.83 16.75 4.80
N ALA A 9 -5.61 17.37 5.68
CA ALA A 9 -5.42 17.24 7.13
C ALA A 9 -5.62 15.80 7.61
N LYS A 10 -6.62 15.11 7.04
CA LYS A 10 -6.89 13.70 7.34
C LYS A 10 -5.76 12.79 6.87
N LYS A 11 -5.23 12.99 5.67
CA LYS A 11 -4.06 12.26 5.18
C LYS A 11 -2.86 12.47 6.11
N VAL A 12 -2.55 13.72 6.44
CA VAL A 12 -1.43 14.04 7.35
C VAL A 12 -1.59 13.33 8.70
N ALA A 13 -2.81 13.24 9.23
CA ALA A 13 -3.07 12.49 10.45
C ALA A 13 -2.81 10.98 10.30
N VAL A 14 -3.19 10.38 9.16
CA VAL A 14 -2.92 8.96 8.89
C VAL A 14 -1.42 8.70 8.68
N ASP A 15 -0.75 9.55 7.91
CA ASP A 15 0.70 9.45 7.70
C ASP A 15 1.47 9.59 9.03
N ALA A 16 1.02 10.50 9.91
CA ALA A 16 1.58 10.66 11.25
C ALA A 16 1.38 9.43 12.15
N ALA A 17 0.30 8.66 11.95
CA ALA A 17 0.06 7.42 12.68
C ALA A 17 1.05 6.29 12.29
N SER A 18 1.73 6.41 11.14
CA SER A 18 2.80 5.50 10.70
C SER A 18 2.41 4.01 10.73
N VAL A 19 1.19 3.70 10.31
CA VAL A 19 0.68 2.33 10.25
C VAL A 19 1.44 1.54 9.17
N PRO A 20 2.15 0.45 9.52
CA PRO A 20 2.90 -0.33 8.53
C PRO A 20 2.00 -0.91 7.44
N GLY A 21 2.42 -0.78 6.18
CA GLY A 21 1.68 -1.32 5.04
C GLY A 21 0.43 -0.53 4.63
N LEU A 22 0.12 0.59 5.30
CA LEU A 22 -0.91 1.52 4.89
C LEU A 22 -0.29 2.71 4.16
N THR A 23 -0.82 3.01 2.98
CA THR A 23 -0.49 4.23 2.23
C THR A 23 -1.76 5.01 1.93
N VAL A 24 -1.69 6.34 2.01
CA VAL A 24 -2.84 7.22 1.76
C VAL A 24 -2.46 8.31 0.78
N SER A 25 -3.33 8.52 -0.20
CA SER A 25 -3.29 9.68 -1.07
C SER A 25 -4.55 10.52 -0.87
N ALA A 26 -4.41 11.82 -1.08
CA ALA A 26 -5.48 12.78 -0.96
C ALA A 26 -5.50 13.62 -2.23
N GLN A 27 -6.67 13.89 -2.77
CA GLN A 27 -6.86 14.75 -3.94
C GLN A 27 -8.13 15.56 -3.74
N ASN A 28 -8.24 16.71 -4.39
CA ASN A 28 -9.48 17.46 -4.40
C ASN A 28 -9.71 17.99 -5.80
N ASN A 29 -10.87 17.66 -6.37
CA ASN A 29 -11.24 18.02 -7.73
C ASN A 29 -12.64 18.61 -7.70
N ILE A 30 -12.75 19.83 -8.22
CA ILE A 30 -14.00 20.56 -8.36
C ILE A 30 -14.19 20.93 -9.83
N GLU A 31 -15.41 20.81 -10.32
CA GLU A 31 -15.83 21.40 -11.59
C GLU A 31 -16.78 22.57 -11.32
N LEU A 32 -16.66 23.64 -12.08
CA LEU A 32 -17.46 24.86 -11.99
C LEU A 32 -17.82 25.28 -13.40
N GLU A 33 -18.82 26.14 -13.54
CA GLU A 33 -19.05 26.85 -14.80
C GLU A 33 -18.29 28.18 -14.77
N ILE A 34 -17.79 28.60 -15.94
CA ILE A 34 -17.11 29.88 -16.10
C ILE A 34 -17.53 30.55 -17.39
N ALA A 35 -17.71 31.86 -17.32
CA ALA A 35 -17.87 32.73 -18.46
C ALA A 35 -16.92 33.93 -18.34
N ASP A 36 -16.61 34.55 -19.48
CA ASP A 36 -15.84 35.79 -19.51
C ASP A 36 -16.51 36.84 -18.63
N PHE A 37 -15.76 37.44 -17.71
CA PHE A 37 -16.25 38.56 -16.92
C PHE A 37 -16.26 39.81 -17.79
N VAL A 38 -17.44 40.39 -18.00
CA VAL A 38 -17.64 41.55 -18.88
C VAL A 38 -18.17 42.72 -18.05
N ASP A 39 -17.44 43.84 -18.07
CA ASP A 39 -17.92 45.14 -17.62
C ASP A 39 -18.26 46.03 -18.81
N THR A 40 -19.54 46.35 -18.98
CA THR A 40 -20.00 47.28 -20.03
C THR A 40 -20.19 48.72 -19.54
N GLY A 41 -20.19 48.93 -18.21
CA GLY A 41 -20.42 50.22 -17.56
C GLY A 41 -19.12 50.98 -17.24
N GLY A 42 -18.00 50.26 -17.17
CA GLY A 42 -16.67 50.80 -16.90
C GLY A 42 -16.45 51.20 -15.43
N ASP A 43 -17.38 50.83 -14.55
CA ASP A 43 -17.38 51.10 -13.13
C ASP A 43 -17.15 49.84 -12.28
N ALA A 44 -16.94 48.68 -12.90
CA ALA A 44 -16.97 47.42 -12.18
C ALA A 44 -15.64 47.06 -11.52
N THR A 45 -15.69 46.40 -10.36
CA THR A 45 -14.52 45.72 -9.78
C THR A 45 -14.67 44.22 -9.91
N TYR A 46 -13.55 43.51 -10.07
CA TYR A 46 -13.51 42.06 -10.02
C TYR A 46 -12.39 41.58 -9.11
N GLU A 47 -12.75 40.83 -8.08
CA GLU A 47 -11.82 40.16 -7.19
C GLU A 47 -12.12 38.65 -7.17
N LEU A 48 -11.08 37.86 -7.46
CA LEU A 48 -11.09 36.40 -7.30
C LEU A 48 -10.03 36.02 -6.29
N VAL A 49 -10.43 35.25 -5.29
CA VAL A 49 -9.60 34.73 -4.22
C VAL A 49 -9.70 33.21 -4.21
N ILE A 50 -8.56 32.53 -4.17
CA ILE A 50 -8.49 31.08 -4.01
C ILE A 50 -7.69 30.78 -2.75
N ASN A 51 -8.26 30.00 -1.83
CA ASN A 51 -7.63 29.63 -0.58
C ASN A 51 -7.12 30.81 0.28
N GLY A 52 -7.79 31.97 0.16
CA GLY A 52 -7.42 33.21 0.85
C GLY A 52 -6.35 34.05 0.14
N GLN A 53 -5.83 33.58 -0.99
CA GLN A 53 -4.91 34.32 -1.84
C GLN A 53 -5.67 35.03 -2.96
N THR A 54 -5.49 36.34 -3.08
CA THR A 54 -5.96 37.11 -4.23
C THR A 54 -5.28 36.62 -5.49
N ILE A 55 -6.09 36.13 -6.44
CA ILE A 55 -5.67 35.67 -7.76
C ILE A 55 -5.80 36.81 -8.77
N LEU A 56 -6.96 37.44 -8.78
CA LEU A 56 -7.26 38.61 -9.57
C LEU A 56 -7.81 39.67 -8.63
N ASN A 57 -7.31 40.88 -8.76
CA ASN A 57 -7.90 42.06 -8.15
C ASN A 57 -7.72 43.20 -9.13
N ASN A 58 -8.78 43.50 -9.84
CA ASN A 58 -8.79 44.59 -10.80
C ASN A 58 -9.83 45.62 -10.36
N GLY A 59 -9.33 46.76 -9.86
CA GLY A 59 -10.15 47.93 -9.56
C GLY A 59 -10.62 48.59 -10.86
N ALA A 60 -11.91 48.93 -10.95
CA ALA A 60 -12.58 49.56 -12.10
C ALA A 60 -12.07 49.03 -13.44
N VAL A 61 -12.62 47.90 -13.89
CA VAL A 61 -12.32 47.26 -15.18
C VAL A 61 -12.87 48.13 -16.32
N GLY A 62 -12.32 49.33 -16.52
CA GLY A 62 -12.84 50.38 -17.40
C GLY A 62 -13.15 49.91 -18.83
N GLY A 63 -14.33 49.34 -19.02
CA GLY A 63 -14.82 48.73 -20.25
C GLY A 63 -14.08 47.46 -20.70
N ALA A 64 -13.33 46.77 -19.84
CA ALA A 64 -12.52 45.62 -20.23
C ALA A 64 -13.14 44.27 -19.83
N THR A 65 -13.00 43.27 -20.71
CA THR A 65 -13.39 41.87 -20.47
C THR A 65 -12.21 41.10 -19.89
N ILE A 66 -12.43 40.35 -18.82
CA ILE A 66 -11.49 39.33 -18.33
C ILE A 66 -11.98 37.99 -18.87
N THR A 67 -11.23 37.38 -19.78
CA THR A 67 -11.64 36.11 -20.36
C THR A 67 -11.49 34.98 -19.35
N SER A 68 -12.32 33.95 -19.49
CA SER A 68 -12.21 32.68 -18.77
C SER A 68 -10.79 32.10 -18.83
N ALA A 69 -10.12 32.21 -19.98
CA ALA A 69 -8.71 31.83 -20.14
C ALA A 69 -7.78 32.65 -19.24
N GLN A 70 -7.95 33.97 -19.18
CA GLN A 70 -7.17 34.83 -18.28
C GLN A 70 -7.41 34.51 -16.81
N ILE A 71 -8.65 34.12 -16.44
CA ILE A 71 -8.97 33.67 -15.09
C ILE A 71 -8.23 32.37 -14.75
N ALA A 72 -8.28 31.37 -15.64
CA ALA A 72 -7.58 30.10 -15.44
C ALA A 72 -6.06 30.28 -15.38
N ASP A 73 -5.49 31.12 -16.26
CA ASP A 73 -4.06 31.44 -16.26
C ASP A 73 -3.64 32.16 -14.97
N ALA A 74 -4.46 33.09 -14.45
CA ALA A 74 -4.19 33.77 -13.20
C ALA A 74 -4.20 32.80 -12.00
N ILE A 75 -5.14 31.85 -11.96
CA ILE A 75 -5.17 30.80 -10.93
C ILE A 75 -3.89 29.96 -11.00
N ASN A 76 -3.53 29.49 -12.20
CA ASN A 76 -2.32 28.69 -12.42
C ASN A 76 -1.04 29.46 -12.07
N GLY A 77 -1.00 30.78 -12.33
CA GLY A 77 0.11 31.66 -11.97
C GLY A 77 0.34 31.79 -10.45
N GLN A 78 -0.65 31.44 -9.62
CA GLN A 78 -0.55 31.43 -8.15
C GLN A 78 -0.60 30.01 -7.56
N SER A 79 -0.53 28.97 -8.41
CA SER A 79 -0.70 27.57 -7.99
C SER A 79 0.34 27.13 -6.95
N ASP A 80 1.57 27.65 -6.98
CA ASP A 80 2.60 27.37 -5.98
C ASP A 80 2.20 27.83 -4.56
N VAL A 81 1.41 28.91 -4.46
CA VAL A 81 0.95 29.48 -3.19
C VAL A 81 -0.36 28.83 -2.77
N THR A 82 -1.33 28.76 -3.69
CA THR A 82 -2.68 28.27 -3.38
C THR A 82 -2.75 26.75 -3.30
N GLY A 83 -1.85 26.03 -3.98
CA GLY A 83 -1.88 24.59 -4.20
C GLY A 83 -3.03 24.12 -5.08
N VAL A 84 -3.59 25.02 -5.89
CA VAL A 84 -4.73 24.75 -6.78
C VAL A 84 -4.33 25.07 -8.21
N THR A 85 -4.58 24.13 -9.12
CA THR A 85 -4.44 24.32 -10.57
C THR A 85 -5.81 24.43 -11.22
N ALA A 86 -5.86 25.10 -12.37
CA ALA A 86 -7.07 25.31 -13.17
C ALA A 86 -6.90 24.74 -14.59
N ALA A 87 -7.96 24.14 -15.12
CA ALA A 87 -8.05 23.70 -16.50
C ALA A 87 -9.43 24.07 -17.07
N LEU A 88 -9.46 24.52 -18.33
CA LEU A 88 -10.69 24.86 -19.03
C LEU A 88 -11.09 23.77 -20.03
N SER A 89 -12.40 23.57 -20.16
CA SER A 89 -13.00 22.67 -21.14
C SER A 89 -14.34 23.22 -21.59
N GLY A 90 -14.32 24.07 -22.63
CA GLY A 90 -15.52 24.83 -23.00
C GLY A 90 -15.86 25.84 -21.91
N THR A 91 -17.06 25.72 -21.33
CA THR A 91 -17.52 26.54 -20.19
C THR A 91 -17.19 25.93 -18.83
N ASP A 92 -16.58 24.74 -18.79
CA ASP A 92 -16.21 24.11 -17.53
C ASP A 92 -14.84 24.61 -17.05
N LEU A 93 -14.79 25.13 -15.82
CA LEU A 93 -13.58 25.37 -15.07
C LEU A 93 -13.35 24.22 -14.09
N ARG A 94 -12.29 23.45 -14.32
CA ARG A 94 -11.86 22.38 -13.43
C ARG A 94 -10.73 22.86 -12.55
N LEU A 95 -10.93 22.79 -11.23
CA LEU A 95 -9.92 23.11 -10.23
C LEU A 95 -9.44 21.83 -9.54
N SER A 96 -8.14 21.68 -9.40
CA SER A 96 -7.52 20.50 -8.81
C SER A 96 -6.47 20.85 -7.76
N SER A 97 -6.45 20.07 -6.68
CA SER A 97 -5.37 20.03 -5.69
C SER A 97 -4.89 18.59 -5.56
N THR A 98 -3.59 18.40 -5.76
CA THR A 98 -2.93 17.08 -5.71
C THR A 98 -2.61 16.63 -4.29
N ASP A 99 -2.66 17.53 -3.32
CA ASP A 99 -2.44 17.25 -1.90
C ASP A 99 -3.75 17.10 -1.11
N GLY A 100 -4.90 17.28 -1.78
CA GLY A 100 -6.23 17.14 -1.18
C GLY A 100 -6.62 18.27 -0.24
N ARG A 101 -5.99 19.44 -0.34
CA ARG A 101 -6.46 20.63 0.37
C ARG A 101 -7.83 21.04 -0.15
N ASP A 102 -8.64 21.66 0.70
CA ASP A 102 -9.87 22.31 0.29
C ASP A 102 -9.57 23.36 -0.78
N ILE A 103 -10.45 23.44 -1.79
CA ILE A 103 -10.45 24.51 -2.78
C ILE A 103 -11.52 25.49 -2.35
N ILE A 104 -11.09 26.54 -1.67
CA ILE A 104 -11.98 27.62 -1.21
C ILE A 104 -11.96 28.72 -2.26
N ILE A 105 -13.12 29.09 -2.75
CA ILE A 105 -13.29 30.12 -3.78
C ILE A 105 -14.02 31.29 -3.14
N GLY A 106 -13.51 32.49 -3.36
CA GLY A 106 -14.20 33.74 -3.06
C GLY A 106 -14.19 34.59 -4.30
N GLU A 107 -15.36 34.97 -4.78
CA GLU A 107 -15.50 35.86 -5.93
C GLU A 107 -16.34 37.06 -5.49
N THR A 108 -15.87 38.25 -5.84
CA THR A 108 -16.54 39.49 -5.48
C THR A 108 -16.46 40.44 -6.66
N SER A 109 -17.61 40.88 -7.12
CA SER A 109 -17.69 41.92 -8.13
C SER A 109 -18.63 43.03 -7.69
N THR A 110 -18.36 44.24 -8.14
CA THR A 110 -19.25 45.39 -7.95
C THR A 110 -19.37 46.10 -9.28
N GLY A 111 -20.45 46.85 -9.52
CA GLY A 111 -20.68 47.54 -10.80
C GLY A 111 -22.09 47.34 -11.32
N THR A 112 -22.56 48.28 -12.14
CA THR A 112 -24.00 48.39 -12.49
C THR A 112 -24.40 47.48 -13.66
N THR A 113 -23.45 47.11 -14.54
CA THR A 113 -23.72 46.32 -15.76
C THR A 113 -22.61 45.30 -16.01
N ILE A 114 -22.59 44.25 -15.20
CA ILE A 114 -21.61 43.18 -15.23
C ILE A 114 -22.24 41.84 -15.63
N ALA A 115 -21.46 40.95 -16.24
CA ALA A 115 -21.85 39.58 -16.55
C ALA A 115 -20.66 38.62 -16.49
N GLY A 116 -20.94 37.32 -16.34
CA GLY A 116 -19.93 36.25 -16.32
C GLY A 116 -19.26 36.06 -14.96
N GLY A 117 -18.04 35.51 -14.95
CA GLY A 117 -17.35 35.07 -13.74
C GLY A 117 -17.43 33.56 -13.53
N VAL A 118 -17.06 33.09 -12.33
CA VAL A 118 -17.13 31.69 -11.93
C VAL A 118 -18.47 31.43 -11.24
N THR A 119 -19.17 30.39 -11.66
CA THR A 119 -20.45 29.98 -11.07
C THR A 119 -20.40 28.52 -10.66
N ALA A 120 -21.33 28.11 -9.79
CA ALA A 120 -21.56 26.68 -9.57
C ALA A 120 -21.87 26.03 -10.92
N GLY A 121 -21.42 24.78 -11.14
CA GLY A 121 -21.80 24.06 -12.34
C GLY A 121 -23.21 23.49 -12.24
N THR A 122 -23.48 22.48 -13.07
CA THR A 122 -24.85 22.01 -13.34
C THR A 122 -25.42 21.04 -12.30
N GLY A 123 -24.72 20.80 -11.19
CA GLY A 123 -25.18 19.96 -10.06
C GLY A 123 -24.90 18.47 -10.20
N GLY A 124 -23.90 18.05 -10.99
CA GLY A 124 -23.55 16.64 -11.24
C GLY A 124 -22.06 16.32 -11.04
N ASP A 125 -21.70 15.04 -11.19
CA ASP A 125 -20.30 14.59 -11.20
C ASP A 125 -19.86 14.29 -12.64
N THR A 126 -18.76 14.89 -13.08
CA THR A 126 -18.16 14.60 -14.38
C THR A 126 -16.89 13.79 -14.18
N THR A 127 -16.83 12.61 -14.82
CA THR A 127 -15.61 11.79 -14.79
C THR A 127 -14.86 11.96 -16.10
N LEU A 128 -13.64 12.51 -16.02
CA LEU A 128 -12.75 12.67 -17.16
C LEU A 128 -11.45 11.91 -16.91
N ASN A 129 -11.10 10.98 -17.79
CA ASN A 129 -9.93 10.10 -17.67
C ASN A 129 -9.87 9.38 -16.31
N GLY A 130 -11.05 9.07 -15.75
CA GLY A 130 -11.24 8.44 -14.45
C GLY A 130 -10.95 9.33 -13.23
N VAL A 131 -10.74 10.64 -13.44
CA VAL A 131 -10.80 11.63 -12.38
C VAL A 131 -12.24 12.15 -12.30
N THR A 132 -12.90 11.89 -11.17
CA THR A 132 -14.23 12.44 -10.88
C THR A 132 -14.07 13.86 -10.35
N TYR A 133 -14.59 14.82 -11.11
CA TYR A 133 -14.80 16.18 -10.66
C TYR A 133 -16.21 16.27 -10.12
N ARG A 134 -16.33 16.75 -8.89
CA ARG A 134 -17.62 17.00 -8.28
C ARG A 134 -17.96 18.47 -8.47
N ASP A 135 -19.22 18.75 -8.70
CA ASP A 135 -19.64 20.12 -8.92
C ASP A 135 -19.33 21.00 -7.71
N GLY A 136 -18.77 22.17 -8.00
CA GLY A 136 -18.49 23.20 -7.05
C GLY A 136 -19.79 23.88 -6.69
N ILE A 137 -20.14 23.84 -5.41
CA ILE A 137 -21.14 24.77 -4.92
C ILE A 137 -20.43 26.15 -4.91
N ILE A 138 -21.12 27.22 -5.27
CA ILE A 138 -20.78 28.58 -4.84
C ILE A 138 -22.05 29.05 -4.17
N GLY A 139 -22.03 29.17 -2.85
CA GLY A 139 -23.20 29.63 -2.11
C GLY A 139 -23.67 31.00 -2.59
N ALA A 140 -24.98 31.15 -2.66
CA ALA A 140 -25.60 32.42 -2.97
C ALA A 140 -25.42 33.36 -1.76
N ALA A 141 -24.59 34.40 -1.87
CA ALA A 141 -24.90 35.60 -1.12
C ALA A 141 -26.03 36.34 -1.85
N ALA A 142 -26.84 37.06 -1.07
CA ALA A 142 -28.11 37.61 -1.47
C ALA A 142 -28.04 38.37 -2.81
N ASP A 143 -28.93 37.95 -3.71
CA ASP A 143 -29.30 38.65 -4.93
C ASP A 143 -29.58 40.13 -4.65
N ALA A 144 -28.85 41.02 -5.32
CA ALA A 144 -29.13 42.43 -5.35
C ALA A 144 -29.17 42.95 -6.78
N ALA A 145 -29.83 42.22 -7.69
CA ALA A 145 -30.37 42.67 -8.99
C ALA A 145 -29.49 43.43 -10.02
N ASP A 146 -28.37 44.07 -9.68
CA ASP A 146 -27.56 44.95 -10.54
C ASP A 146 -26.08 45.11 -10.02
N GLY A 147 -25.38 44.04 -9.59
CA GLY A 147 -23.93 44.10 -9.25
C GLY A 147 -23.42 43.07 -8.22
N PHE A 148 -22.81 41.99 -8.69
CA PHE A 148 -22.75 40.66 -8.04
C PHE A 148 -21.72 40.45 -6.89
N THR A 149 -22.20 40.28 -5.65
CA THR A 149 -21.41 39.78 -4.51
C THR A 149 -21.80 38.33 -4.13
N THR A 150 -20.86 37.36 -4.13
CA THR A 150 -21.04 36.07 -3.45
C THR A 150 -19.78 35.63 -2.66
N THR A 151 -19.72 35.99 -1.38
CA THR A 151 -18.85 35.27 -0.43
C THR A 151 -19.54 33.98 -0.03
N ALA A 152 -19.25 32.91 -0.77
CA ALA A 152 -19.59 31.59 -0.31
C ALA A 152 -18.42 30.65 -0.38
N THR A 153 -17.90 30.39 0.81
CA THR A 153 -16.90 29.39 1.10
C THR A 153 -17.52 28.02 0.91
N VAL A 154 -17.48 27.50 -0.29
CA VAL A 154 -17.79 26.10 -0.51
C VAL A 154 -16.52 25.30 -0.34
N VAL A 155 -16.63 24.30 0.51
CA VAL A 155 -15.55 23.39 0.85
C VAL A 155 -15.89 22.06 0.23
N ASN A 156 -15.31 21.76 -0.94
CA ASN A 156 -15.13 20.35 -1.29
C ASN A 156 -13.99 19.83 -0.40
N GLY A 157 -14.30 18.88 0.47
CA GLY A 157 -13.34 18.31 1.42
C GLY A 157 -12.31 17.38 0.78
N GLY A 158 -12.36 17.15 -0.53
CA GLY A 158 -11.49 16.24 -1.26
C GLY A 158 -11.84 14.76 -1.06
N THR A 159 -11.11 13.91 -1.76
CA THR A 159 -11.15 12.46 -1.69
C THR A 159 -9.89 11.92 -1.03
N LEU A 160 -10.06 10.82 -0.29
CA LEU A 160 -8.98 10.03 0.30
C LEU A 160 -8.98 8.65 -0.35
N THR A 161 -7.83 8.23 -0.84
CA THR A 161 -7.63 6.88 -1.36
C THR A 161 -6.64 6.17 -0.45
N PHE A 162 -7.09 5.10 0.17
CA PHE A 162 -6.28 4.22 1.03
C PHE A 162 -5.83 3.01 0.22
N SER A 163 -4.57 2.61 0.39
CA SER A 163 -4.03 1.36 -0.16
C SER A 163 -3.32 0.60 0.95
N ALA A 164 -3.75 -0.63 1.18
CA ALA A 164 -3.30 -1.50 2.26
C ALA A 164 -3.33 -2.97 1.84
N THR A 165 -2.56 -3.81 2.55
CA THR A 165 -2.57 -5.28 2.37
C THR A 165 -3.57 -5.99 3.29
N GLU A 166 -4.20 -5.28 4.22
CA GLU A 166 -5.15 -5.79 5.21
C GLU A 166 -6.34 -4.84 5.33
N ASN A 167 -7.38 -5.27 6.06
CA ASN A 167 -8.51 -4.41 6.40
C ASN A 167 -8.04 -3.21 7.22
N ILE A 168 -8.61 -2.04 6.97
CA ILE A 168 -8.30 -0.82 7.72
C ILE A 168 -9.41 -0.61 8.74
N LEU A 169 -9.04 -0.59 10.02
CA LEU A 169 -9.95 -0.20 11.10
C LEU A 169 -9.68 1.26 11.47
N ILE A 170 -10.68 2.12 11.24
CA ILE A 170 -10.71 3.47 11.79
C ILE A 170 -11.51 3.38 13.09
N ALA A 171 -10.80 3.35 14.21
CA ALA A 171 -11.40 3.29 15.53
C ALA A 171 -11.70 4.71 16.04
N THR A 172 -12.91 4.93 16.53
CA THR A 172 -13.42 6.15 17.17
C THR A 172 -13.45 7.45 16.34
N ASP A 173 -12.74 7.50 15.22
CA ASP A 173 -12.58 8.70 14.38
C ASP A 173 -13.32 8.66 13.04
N GLY A 174 -14.10 7.61 12.75
CA GLY A 174 -14.77 7.46 11.45
C GLY A 174 -15.71 8.63 11.09
N THR A 175 -16.30 9.30 12.09
CA THR A 175 -17.09 10.53 11.89
C THR A 175 -16.23 11.68 11.39
N ASN A 176 -15.00 11.80 11.88
CA ASN A 176 -14.06 12.84 11.46
C ASN A 176 -13.61 12.59 10.01
N PHE A 177 -13.49 11.33 9.60
CA PHE A 177 -13.24 10.96 8.20
C PHE A 177 -14.46 11.16 7.29
N GLY A 178 -15.66 11.38 7.83
CA GLY A 178 -16.89 11.57 7.06
C GLY A 178 -17.64 10.28 6.75
N LEU A 179 -17.34 9.18 7.47
CA LEU A 179 -17.87 7.84 7.22
C LEU A 179 -19.15 7.53 8.01
N GLY A 180 -19.75 8.52 8.68
CA GLY A 180 -21.07 8.42 9.33
C GLY A 180 -21.12 7.64 10.65
N ALA A 181 -20.07 6.93 11.03
CA ALA A 181 -19.96 6.20 12.30
C ALA A 181 -18.57 6.37 12.92
N ALA A 182 -18.45 6.23 14.25
CA ALA A 182 -17.19 6.39 14.96
C ALA A 182 -16.21 5.24 14.66
N ASP A 183 -16.70 4.01 14.64
CA ASP A 183 -15.91 2.84 14.26
C ASP A 183 -16.31 2.40 12.85
N VAL A 184 -15.33 2.35 11.95
CA VAL A 184 -15.55 1.90 10.56
C VAL A 184 -14.41 0.97 10.14
N THR A 185 -14.80 -0.17 9.57
CA THR A 185 -13.86 -1.08 8.90
C THR A 185 -13.99 -0.87 7.40
N ILE A 186 -12.91 -0.40 6.78
CA ILE A 186 -12.75 -0.43 5.32
C ILE A 186 -12.19 -1.81 4.99
N ALA A 187 -13.03 -2.65 4.38
CA ALA A 187 -12.64 -3.98 3.97
C ALA A 187 -11.58 -3.91 2.86
N LEU A 188 -10.62 -4.84 2.90
CA LEU A 188 -9.68 -5.04 1.80
C LEU A 188 -10.48 -5.33 0.52
N ASP A 189 -10.08 -4.70 -0.58
CA ASP A 189 -10.67 -4.98 -1.87
C ASP A 189 -10.37 -6.43 -2.29
N THR A 190 -11.43 -7.19 -2.56
CA THR A 190 -11.36 -8.60 -2.98
C THR A 190 -11.48 -8.79 -4.48
N THR A 191 -11.58 -7.72 -5.26
CA THR A 191 -11.73 -7.80 -6.71
C THR A 191 -10.44 -8.34 -7.36
N THR A 192 -10.62 -9.30 -8.27
CA THR A 192 -9.52 -10.04 -8.89
C THR A 192 -9.00 -9.34 -10.13
N LEU A 193 -7.78 -9.70 -10.58
CA LEU A 193 -7.17 -9.17 -11.81
C LEU A 193 -7.99 -9.44 -13.09
N THR A 194 -9.02 -10.28 -13.04
CA THR A 194 -9.86 -10.64 -14.19
C THR A 194 -10.79 -9.51 -14.65
N SER A 195 -11.12 -8.56 -13.77
CA SER A 195 -12.00 -7.43 -14.08
C SER A 195 -11.24 -6.12 -14.31
N VAL A 196 -9.91 -6.17 -14.37
CA VAL A 196 -9.07 -4.99 -14.54
C VAL A 196 -9.00 -4.60 -16.01
N ASP A 197 -9.14 -3.30 -16.28
CA ASP A 197 -9.04 -2.70 -17.60
C ASP A 197 -7.84 -1.72 -17.64
N VAL A 198 -7.39 -1.35 -18.84
CA VAL A 198 -6.35 -0.35 -19.11
C VAL A 198 -6.78 0.66 -20.17
N LEU A 199 -8.06 0.67 -20.55
CA LEU A 199 -8.61 1.59 -21.56
C LEU A 199 -8.54 3.06 -21.12
N THR A 200 -8.60 3.35 -19.83
CA THR A 200 -8.44 4.70 -19.29
C THR A 200 -7.18 4.83 -18.44
N VAL A 201 -6.73 6.07 -18.23
CA VAL A 201 -5.56 6.35 -17.38
C VAL A 201 -5.81 5.90 -15.93
N ALA A 202 -7.03 6.06 -15.42
CA ALA A 202 -7.36 5.60 -14.08
C ALA A 202 -7.36 4.07 -13.97
N ASP A 203 -7.99 3.38 -14.93
CA ASP A 203 -8.01 1.91 -14.92
C ASP A 203 -6.59 1.36 -15.06
N ALA A 204 -5.74 1.98 -15.88
CA ALA A 204 -4.33 1.61 -15.98
C ALA A 204 -3.55 1.82 -14.67
N ASN A 205 -3.80 2.91 -13.94
CA ASN A 205 -3.16 3.15 -12.65
C ASN A 205 -3.66 2.17 -11.57
N ASP A 206 -4.96 1.86 -11.56
CA ASP A 206 -5.55 0.84 -10.68
C ASP A 206 -4.98 -0.55 -11.00
N ALA A 207 -4.85 -0.89 -12.28
CA ALA A 207 -4.22 -2.12 -12.75
C ALA A 207 -2.79 -2.27 -12.22
N ILE A 208 -1.98 -1.21 -12.31
CA ILE A 208 -0.60 -1.19 -11.81
C ILE A 208 -0.59 -1.47 -10.30
N GLN A 209 -1.43 -0.79 -9.52
CA GLN A 209 -1.49 -1.00 -8.06
C GLN A 209 -1.89 -2.43 -7.70
N ARG A 210 -2.88 -2.99 -8.39
CA ARG A 210 -3.33 -4.36 -8.17
C ARG A 210 -2.26 -5.39 -8.51
N ILE A 211 -1.56 -5.19 -9.63
CA ILE A 211 -0.46 -6.06 -10.06
C ILE A 211 0.70 -5.99 -9.05
N ASP A 212 1.05 -4.79 -8.57
CA ASP A 212 2.11 -4.62 -7.59
C ASP A 212 1.79 -5.32 -6.25
N SER A 213 0.54 -5.20 -5.77
CA SER A 213 0.06 -5.93 -4.60
C SER A 213 0.11 -7.45 -4.80
N ALA A 214 -0.31 -7.94 -5.96
CA ALA A 214 -0.24 -9.36 -6.32
C ALA A 214 1.21 -9.86 -6.38
N LEU A 215 2.13 -9.09 -6.98
CA LEU A 215 3.55 -9.41 -7.05
C LEU A 215 4.20 -9.44 -5.67
N THR A 216 3.82 -8.51 -4.79
CA THR A 216 4.28 -8.49 -3.39
C THR A 216 3.83 -9.75 -2.66
N SER A 217 2.57 -10.16 -2.80
CA SER A 217 2.07 -11.42 -2.23
C SER A 217 2.82 -12.64 -2.76
N VAL A 218 3.01 -12.76 -4.08
CA VAL A 218 3.76 -13.87 -4.68
C VAL A 218 5.21 -13.90 -4.19
N SER A 219 5.83 -12.73 -4.08
CA SER A 219 7.22 -12.60 -3.60
C SER A 219 7.33 -12.99 -2.12
N GLY A 220 6.36 -12.62 -1.29
CA GLY A 220 6.26 -13.06 0.11
C GLY A 220 6.14 -14.58 0.25
N LEU A 221 5.29 -15.21 -0.57
CA LEU A 221 5.18 -16.67 -0.62
C LEU A 221 6.47 -17.35 -1.07
N ARG A 222 7.13 -16.83 -2.11
CA ARG A 222 8.43 -17.35 -2.57
C ARG A 222 9.52 -17.22 -1.51
N SER A 223 9.55 -16.10 -0.79
CA SER A 223 10.47 -15.89 0.34
C SER A 223 10.23 -16.92 1.45
N THR A 224 8.96 -17.15 1.81
CA THR A 224 8.57 -18.16 2.80
C THR A 224 8.98 -19.57 2.36
N PHE A 225 8.73 -19.94 1.11
CA PHE A 225 9.15 -21.24 0.58
C PHE A 225 10.68 -21.37 0.53
N GLY A 226 11.41 -20.31 0.20
CA GLY A 226 12.87 -20.30 0.27
C GLY A 226 13.39 -20.53 1.69
N ALA A 227 12.79 -19.87 2.69
CA ALA A 227 13.13 -20.08 4.09
C ALA A 227 12.85 -21.53 4.54
N ILE A 228 11.72 -22.10 4.13
CA ILE A 228 11.38 -23.50 4.40
C ILE A 228 12.37 -24.46 3.73
N GLN A 229 12.77 -24.20 2.48
CA GLN A 229 13.79 -24.99 1.77
C GLN A 229 15.13 -24.97 2.51
N ASN A 230 15.61 -23.80 2.94
CA ASN A 230 16.83 -23.68 3.75
C ASN A 230 16.74 -24.49 5.06
N ARG A 231 15.57 -24.49 5.70
CA ARG A 231 15.34 -25.29 6.91
C ARG A 231 15.36 -26.79 6.62
N PHE A 232 14.77 -27.22 5.52
CA PHE A 232 14.82 -28.62 5.10
C PHE A 232 16.25 -29.06 4.78
N GLU A 233 17.01 -28.26 4.05
CA GLU A 233 18.41 -28.58 3.73
C GLU A 233 19.27 -28.71 5.00
N SER A 234 19.13 -27.77 5.93
CA SER A 234 19.82 -27.83 7.23
C SER A 234 19.41 -29.06 8.05
N THR A 235 18.12 -29.41 8.03
CA THR A 235 17.61 -30.58 8.74
C THR A 235 18.12 -31.88 8.10
N ILE A 236 18.14 -31.98 6.77
CA ILE A 236 18.66 -33.12 6.03
C ILE A 236 20.15 -33.32 6.31
N ALA A 237 20.95 -32.24 6.27
CA ALA A 237 22.37 -32.30 6.58
C ALA A 237 22.62 -32.82 8.01
N ASN A 238 21.88 -32.31 8.99
CA ASN A 238 21.96 -32.78 10.37
C ASN A 238 21.56 -34.25 10.52
N LEU A 239 20.44 -34.66 9.91
CA LEU A 239 19.97 -36.05 9.95
C LEU A 239 20.95 -37.01 9.26
N THR A 240 21.61 -36.57 8.19
CA THR A 240 22.62 -37.36 7.48
C THR A 240 23.85 -37.59 8.38
N ALA A 241 24.33 -36.56 9.05
CA ALA A 241 25.43 -36.66 10.02
C ALA A 241 25.05 -37.57 11.21
N ILE A 242 23.83 -37.47 11.71
CA ILE A 242 23.33 -38.36 12.79
C ILE A 242 23.29 -39.82 12.30
N SER A 243 22.79 -40.05 11.09
CA SER A 243 22.72 -41.40 10.49
C SER A 243 24.11 -42.02 10.32
N GLU A 244 25.09 -41.25 9.83
CA GLU A 244 26.48 -41.69 9.69
C GLU A 244 27.09 -42.04 11.06
N ASN A 245 26.93 -41.17 12.06
CA ASN A 245 27.42 -41.41 13.41
C ASN A 245 26.76 -42.62 14.08
N LEU A 246 25.46 -42.82 13.86
CA LEU A 246 24.71 -43.97 14.37
C LEU A 246 25.16 -45.26 13.68
N SER A 247 25.35 -45.25 12.36
CA SER A 247 25.87 -46.38 11.59
C SER A 247 27.27 -46.77 12.04
N ALA A 248 28.18 -45.80 12.20
CA ALA A 248 29.54 -46.02 12.69
C ALA A 248 29.54 -46.57 14.13
N SER A 249 28.65 -46.06 15.00
CA SER A 249 28.51 -46.58 16.36
C SER A 249 27.95 -48.00 16.37
N ARG A 250 27.00 -48.32 15.50
CA ARG A 250 26.45 -49.67 15.34
C ARG A 250 27.51 -50.64 14.80
N SER A 251 28.31 -50.24 13.81
CA SER A 251 29.43 -51.05 13.30
C SER A 251 30.42 -51.37 14.41
N ARG A 252 30.85 -50.37 15.21
CA ARG A 252 31.77 -50.60 16.33
C ARG A 252 31.23 -51.59 17.36
N ILE A 253 29.94 -51.53 17.67
CA ILE A 253 29.29 -52.49 18.58
C ILE A 253 29.31 -53.89 17.95
N GLN A 254 28.86 -54.01 16.70
CA GLN A 254 28.82 -55.30 15.99
C GLN A 254 30.21 -55.92 15.80
N ASP A 255 31.22 -55.12 15.44
CA ASP A 255 32.59 -55.57 15.25
C ASP A 255 33.22 -56.03 16.58
N ALA A 256 32.93 -55.33 17.68
CA ALA A 256 33.39 -55.73 19.02
C ALA A 256 32.71 -57.03 19.49
N ASP A 257 31.40 -57.16 19.27
CA ASP A 257 30.65 -58.38 19.59
C ASP A 257 31.15 -59.58 18.77
N PHE A 258 31.40 -59.37 17.47
CA PHE A 258 31.95 -60.41 16.59
C PHE A 258 33.37 -60.81 17.00
N ALA A 259 34.22 -59.86 17.37
CA ALA A 259 35.58 -60.13 17.86
C ALA A 259 35.54 -60.93 19.18
N ALA A 260 34.65 -60.58 20.11
CA ALA A 260 34.49 -61.28 21.38
C ALA A 260 33.99 -62.72 21.18
N GLU A 261 32.96 -62.93 20.35
CA GLU A 261 32.41 -64.25 20.04
C GLU A 261 33.43 -65.12 19.30
N THR A 262 34.14 -64.55 18.33
CA THR A 262 35.19 -65.27 17.60
C THR A 262 36.33 -65.69 18.54
N ALA A 263 36.76 -64.80 19.44
CA ALA A 263 37.78 -65.13 20.44
C ALA A 263 37.30 -66.23 21.40
N ALA A 264 36.03 -66.20 21.82
CA ALA A 264 35.43 -67.23 22.66
C ALA A 264 35.35 -68.58 21.92
N LEU A 265 34.93 -68.58 20.65
CA LEU A 265 34.89 -69.76 19.79
C LEU A 265 36.29 -70.35 19.57
N THR A 266 37.28 -69.52 19.23
CA THR A 266 38.67 -69.95 19.05
C THR A 266 39.22 -70.52 20.36
N ARG A 267 38.96 -69.88 21.50
CA ARG A 267 39.36 -70.39 22.82
C ARG A 267 38.73 -71.75 23.10
N ALA A 268 37.43 -71.93 22.82
CA ALA A 268 36.73 -73.19 22.99
C ALA A 268 37.33 -74.29 22.09
N GLN A 269 37.63 -73.98 20.83
CA GLN A 269 38.28 -74.92 19.89
C GLN A 269 39.69 -75.31 20.34
N ILE A 270 40.51 -74.36 20.79
CA ILE A 270 41.85 -74.62 21.32
C ILE A 270 41.77 -75.50 22.58
N LEU A 271 40.84 -75.21 23.50
CA LEU A 271 40.64 -76.03 24.70
C LEU A 271 40.17 -77.44 24.36
N GLN A 272 39.31 -77.61 23.36
CA GLN A 272 38.90 -78.93 22.88
C GLN A 272 40.08 -79.70 22.27
N GLN A 273 40.89 -79.08 21.40
CA GLN A 273 42.07 -79.71 20.81
C GLN A 273 43.13 -80.05 21.87
N ALA A 274 43.40 -79.14 22.81
CA ALA A 274 44.31 -79.37 23.93
C ALA A 274 43.78 -80.46 24.87
N GLY A 275 42.48 -80.49 25.15
CA GLY A 275 41.84 -81.53 25.94
C GLY A 275 42.01 -82.92 25.31
N VAL A 276 41.83 -83.04 23.99
CA VAL A 276 42.07 -84.28 23.24
C VAL A 276 43.55 -84.67 23.26
N ALA A 277 44.48 -83.72 23.07
CA ALA A 277 45.91 -83.98 23.11
C ALA A 277 46.40 -84.38 24.51
N ILE A 278 45.93 -83.71 25.57
CA ILE A 278 46.20 -84.04 26.97
C ILE A 278 45.63 -85.42 27.30
N LEU A 279 44.40 -85.72 26.87
CA LEU A 279 43.81 -87.06 27.03
C LEU A 279 44.62 -88.12 26.30
N ALA A 280 45.07 -87.86 25.07
CA ALA A 280 45.92 -88.78 24.32
C ALA A 280 47.26 -89.03 25.04
N GLN A 281 47.89 -87.98 25.57
CA GLN A 281 49.16 -88.08 26.29
C GLN A 281 49.00 -88.73 27.68
N ALA A 282 47.91 -88.42 28.39
CA ALA A 282 47.56 -89.05 29.65
C ALA A 282 47.16 -90.52 29.48
N ASN A 283 46.65 -90.92 28.31
CA ASN A 283 46.41 -92.33 27.98
C ASN A 283 47.68 -93.07 27.53
N ALA A 284 48.66 -92.37 26.95
CA ALA A 284 49.94 -92.94 26.54
C ALA A 284 50.96 -93.09 27.70
N ALA A 285 50.91 -92.22 28.71
CA ALA A 285 51.82 -92.26 29.86
C ALA A 285 51.69 -93.54 30.72
N PRO A 286 50.48 -94.07 31.02
CA PRO A 286 50.33 -95.36 31.70
C PRO A 286 50.86 -96.53 30.88
N GLN A 287 50.65 -96.52 29.56
CA GLN A 287 51.13 -97.60 28.67
C GLN A 287 52.65 -97.66 28.60
N THR A 288 53.32 -96.51 28.62
CA THR A 288 54.80 -96.43 28.67
C THR A 288 55.35 -96.82 30.05
N ALA A 289 54.65 -96.51 31.14
CA ALA A 289 55.02 -96.99 32.48
C ALA A 289 54.87 -98.52 32.62
N LEU A 290 53.82 -99.12 32.03
CA LEU A 290 53.63 -100.57 31.97
C LEU A 290 54.68 -101.30 31.13
N ALA A 291 55.27 -100.62 30.14
CA ALA A 291 56.37 -101.16 29.34
C ALA A 291 57.73 -101.16 30.08
N LEU A 292 57.87 -100.39 31.16
CA LEU A 292 59.07 -100.34 32.01
C LEU A 292 59.01 -101.31 33.21
N LEU A 293 57.86 -101.95 33.44
CA LEU A 293 57.62 -102.94 34.50
C LEU A 293 57.59 -104.39 33.98
N GLN A 294 57.87 -104.59 32.69
CA GLN A 294 58.09 -105.89 32.05
C GLN A 294 59.56 -106.03 31.65
#